data_AF-A0A8T2E1E5-F1
#
_entry.id   AF-A0A8T2E1E5-F1
#
_cell.length_a   1.000
_cell.length_b   1.000
_cell.length_c   1.000
_cell.angle_alpha   90.00
_cell.angle_beta   90.00
_cell.angle_gamma   90.00
#
_symmetry.space_group_name_H-M   'P 1'
#
loop_
_entity.id
_entity.type
_entity.pdbx_description
1 polymer ?
#
loop_
_entity_poly.entity_id
_entity_poly.type
_entity_poly.pdbx_seq_one_letter_code
_entity_poly.pdbx_strand_id
1 'polypeptide(L)'
;MENLRIDSSQRPRLKINRTKEIRRVEKTTRRKKHSCRRERDMAVRINAMAVTFVAHALAVIAAIMVLVWSISYRGGLAWEATNKNLIFNLHPVLMLIGFIILGGEAIISYKSLPLEKPVKKLIHLILHAIALALGIFGICAAFKNHNESHIPNLYSLHSWIGIGVISLYGFQWVYSFIVFFFPGGSTNLKSGLLPWHAMLGLFVYILAVGNAALGFLEKLTFLENGGLDKYGSEAFLINFTAIITILFGAFVVLTASAESPSPSPSVSNDDSVDFSYSAI
;
A
#
# COMPACT_ATOMS: atom_id res chain seq x y z
N MET A 1 38.89 -30.72 -58.98
CA MET A 1 37.56 -30.96 -58.38
C MET A 1 37.68 -32.17 -57.47
N GLU A 2 37.86 -31.92 -56.18
CA GLU A 2 38.06 -32.97 -55.17
C GLU A 2 36.72 -33.31 -54.52
N ASN A 3 36.23 -34.52 -54.76
CA ASN A 3 34.93 -34.99 -54.28
C ASN A 3 35.03 -35.41 -52.80
N LEU A 4 34.50 -34.58 -51.89
CA LEU A 4 34.27 -34.94 -50.49
C LEU A 4 33.19 -36.04 -50.39
N ARG A 5 33.63 -37.30 -50.29
CA ARG A 5 32.78 -38.44 -49.90
C ARG A 5 32.45 -38.32 -48.41
N ILE A 6 31.20 -37.98 -48.10
CA ILE A 6 30.67 -38.08 -46.73
C ILE A 6 30.54 -39.57 -46.38
N ASP A 7 31.34 -40.02 -45.42
CA ASP A 7 31.34 -41.38 -44.89
C ASP A 7 29.96 -41.76 -44.33
N SER A 8 29.32 -42.73 -44.98
CA SER A 8 28.00 -43.26 -44.61
C SER A 8 27.95 -43.93 -43.22
N SER A 9 29.11 -44.29 -42.65
CA SER A 9 29.24 -44.93 -41.33
C SER A 9 28.92 -43.98 -40.15
N GLN A 10 28.97 -42.66 -40.37
CA GLN A 10 28.75 -41.66 -39.32
C GLN A 10 27.29 -41.23 -39.14
N ARG A 11 26.43 -41.46 -40.16
CA ARG A 11 25.00 -41.06 -40.12
C ARG A 11 24.21 -41.67 -38.96
N PRO A 12 24.40 -42.95 -38.57
CA PRO A 12 23.69 -43.54 -37.43
C PRO A 12 24.11 -42.90 -36.11
N ARG A 13 25.42 -42.63 -35.92
CA ARG A 13 25.96 -42.00 -34.69
C ARG A 13 25.47 -40.56 -34.53
N LEU A 14 25.43 -39.79 -35.61
CA LEU A 14 24.87 -38.42 -35.61
C LEU A 14 23.38 -38.41 -35.23
N LYS A 15 22.57 -39.33 -35.78
CA LYS A 15 21.14 -39.44 -35.42
C LYS A 15 20.95 -39.80 -33.95
N ILE A 16 21.75 -40.73 -33.40
CA ILE A 16 21.67 -41.14 -31.99
C ILE A 16 22.03 -39.97 -31.06
N ASN A 17 23.09 -39.22 -31.37
CA ASN A 17 23.50 -38.07 -30.55
C ASN A 17 22.46 -36.95 -30.57
N ARG A 18 21.87 -36.64 -31.74
CA ARG A 18 20.77 -35.67 -31.86
C ARG A 18 19.55 -36.08 -31.04
N THR A 19 19.20 -37.37 -31.06
CA THR A 19 18.05 -37.90 -30.31
C THR A 19 18.28 -37.84 -28.79
N LYS A 20 19.51 -38.12 -28.33
CA LYS A 20 19.90 -37.98 -26.92
C LYS A 20 19.86 -36.53 -26.45
N GLU A 21 20.29 -35.60 -27.30
CA GLU A 21 20.29 -34.17 -27.01
C GLU A 21 18.87 -33.60 -26.90
N ILE A 22 17.97 -33.94 -27.83
CA ILE A 22 16.55 -33.56 -27.79
C ILE A 22 15.88 -34.06 -26.49
N ARG A 23 16.09 -35.34 -26.13
CA ARG A 23 15.56 -35.90 -24.88
C ARG A 23 16.12 -35.21 -23.64
N ARG A 24 17.37 -34.73 -23.70
CA ARG A 24 18.00 -33.98 -22.61
C ARG A 24 17.32 -32.62 -22.45
N VAL A 25 17.16 -31.88 -23.54
CA VAL A 25 16.49 -30.58 -23.58
C VAL A 25 15.03 -30.68 -23.11
N GLU A 26 14.27 -31.67 -23.57
CA GLU A 26 12.89 -31.89 -23.13
C GLU A 26 12.80 -32.17 -21.61
N LYS A 27 13.74 -32.95 -21.06
CA LYS A 27 13.82 -33.19 -19.62
C LYS A 27 14.13 -31.92 -18.83
N THR A 28 15.06 -31.08 -19.29
CA THR A 28 15.37 -29.80 -18.63
C THR A 28 14.19 -28.84 -18.71
N THR A 29 13.51 -28.76 -19.86
CA THR A 29 12.33 -27.91 -20.05
C THR A 29 11.16 -28.38 -19.18
N ARG A 30 10.91 -29.69 -19.09
CA ARG A 30 9.91 -30.26 -18.18
C ARG A 30 10.24 -29.98 -16.72
N ARG A 31 11.51 -30.12 -16.32
CA ARG A 31 11.95 -29.80 -14.95
C ARG A 31 11.80 -28.31 -14.61
N LYS A 32 12.20 -27.41 -15.51
CA LYS A 32 11.98 -25.96 -15.36
C LYS A 32 10.49 -25.63 -15.26
N LYS A 33 9.66 -26.23 -16.11
CA LYS A 33 8.20 -26.05 -16.07
C LYS A 33 7.59 -26.57 -14.76
N HIS A 34 8.08 -27.68 -14.23
CA HIS A 34 7.65 -28.21 -12.94
C HIS A 34 8.13 -27.36 -11.74
N SER A 35 9.35 -26.81 -11.78
CA SER A 35 9.87 -25.90 -10.75
C SER A 35 9.07 -24.60 -10.72
N CYS A 36 8.89 -23.96 -11.88
CA CYS A 36 8.10 -22.74 -12.02
C CYS A 36 6.61 -22.96 -11.70
N ARG A 37 6.09 -24.20 -11.85
CA ARG A 37 4.74 -24.55 -11.39
C ARG A 37 4.70 -24.73 -9.86
N ARG A 38 5.68 -25.43 -9.27
CA ARG A 38 5.79 -25.55 -7.80
C ARG A 38 6.00 -24.22 -7.10
N GLU A 39 6.79 -23.30 -7.67
CA GLU A 39 6.98 -21.94 -7.15
C GLU A 39 5.66 -21.15 -7.19
N ARG A 40 4.86 -21.31 -8.25
CA ARG A 40 3.50 -20.74 -8.34
C ARG A 40 2.49 -21.40 -7.40
N ASP A 41 2.66 -22.69 -7.09
CA ASP A 41 1.79 -23.42 -6.16
C ASP A 41 2.19 -23.18 -4.68
N MET A 42 3.44 -22.75 -4.42
CA MET A 42 3.94 -22.31 -3.10
C MET A 42 3.59 -20.85 -2.78
N ALA A 43 3.24 -20.05 -3.80
CA ALA A 43 2.61 -18.76 -3.57
C ALA A 43 1.23 -19.03 -2.97
N VAL A 44 1.04 -18.67 -1.70
CA VAL A 44 -0.28 -18.68 -1.06
C VAL A 44 -1.22 -17.93 -1.99
N ARG A 45 -2.19 -18.63 -2.59
CA ARG A 45 -3.23 -18.02 -3.42
C ARG A 45 -4.14 -17.21 -2.51
N ILE A 46 -3.70 -16.00 -2.18
CA ILE A 46 -4.46 -15.05 -1.39
C ILE A 46 -5.66 -14.63 -2.24
N ASN A 47 -6.87 -14.97 -1.79
CA ASN A 47 -8.08 -14.49 -2.42
C ASN A 47 -8.19 -12.99 -2.16
N ALA A 48 -7.83 -12.17 -3.16
CA ALA A 48 -7.78 -10.71 -3.06
C ALA A 48 -9.10 -10.12 -2.55
N MET A 49 -10.25 -10.68 -2.95
CA MET A 49 -11.56 -10.18 -2.50
C MET A 49 -11.80 -10.40 -1.01
N ALA A 50 -11.43 -11.57 -0.48
CA ALA A 50 -11.59 -11.87 0.94
C ALA A 50 -10.69 -10.98 1.80
N VAL A 51 -9.44 -10.74 1.36
CA VAL A 51 -8.49 -9.86 2.08
C VAL A 51 -8.94 -8.40 2.03
N THR A 52 -9.53 -7.97 0.90
CA THR A 52 -10.08 -6.62 0.76
C THR A 52 -11.25 -6.39 1.73
N PHE A 53 -12.15 -7.37 1.88
CA PHE A 53 -13.27 -7.26 2.82
C PHE A 53 -12.80 -7.09 4.26
N VAL A 54 -11.75 -7.81 4.66
CA VAL A 54 -11.15 -7.65 5.99
C VAL A 54 -10.54 -6.26 6.16
N ALA A 55 -9.86 -5.73 5.14
CA ALA A 55 -9.32 -4.37 5.17
C ALA A 55 -10.43 -3.33 5.42
N HIS A 56 -11.55 -3.41 4.69
CA HIS A 56 -12.68 -2.50 4.87
C HIS A 56 -13.29 -2.60 6.27
N ALA A 57 -13.47 -3.82 6.80
CA ALA A 57 -13.98 -4.01 8.16
C ALA A 57 -13.05 -3.39 9.22
N LEU A 58 -11.74 -3.61 9.10
CA LEU A 58 -10.74 -3.02 10.00
C LEU A 58 -10.71 -1.50 9.91
N ALA A 59 -10.87 -0.92 8.71
CA ALA A 59 -10.98 0.52 8.52
C ALA A 59 -12.16 1.11 9.28
N VAL A 60 -13.35 0.50 9.17
CA VAL A 60 -14.54 0.94 9.90
C VAL A 60 -14.34 0.85 11.41
N ILE A 61 -13.77 -0.27 11.89
CA ILE A 61 -13.48 -0.46 13.33
C ILE A 61 -12.50 0.61 13.84
N ALA A 62 -11.38 0.83 13.13
CA ALA A 62 -10.39 1.85 13.49
C ALA A 62 -11.00 3.26 13.55
N ALA A 63 -11.84 3.62 12.55
CA ALA A 63 -12.52 4.91 12.51
C ALA A 63 -13.47 5.10 13.72
N ILE A 64 -14.25 4.07 14.06
CA ILE A 64 -15.13 4.11 15.23
C ILE A 64 -14.30 4.28 16.52
N MET A 65 -13.23 3.50 16.68
CA MET A 65 -12.42 3.54 17.90
C MET A 65 -11.74 4.89 18.12
N VAL A 66 -11.17 5.51 17.08
CA VAL A 66 -10.55 6.84 17.22
C VAL A 66 -11.58 7.92 17.51
N LEU A 67 -12.79 7.81 16.94
CA LEU A 67 -13.88 8.75 17.23
C LEU A 67 -14.40 8.58 18.67
N VAL A 68 -14.58 7.34 19.14
CA VAL A 68 -14.96 7.07 20.54
C VAL A 68 -13.89 7.60 21.49
N TRP A 69 -12.62 7.40 21.18
CA TRP A 69 -11.54 7.95 21.99
C TRP A 69 -11.60 9.48 22.02
N SER A 70 -11.62 10.14 20.87
CA SER A 70 -11.57 11.60 20.81
C SER A 70 -12.84 12.28 21.36
N ILE A 71 -14.03 11.72 21.11
CA ILE A 71 -15.31 12.31 21.51
C ILE A 71 -15.66 11.94 22.95
N SER A 72 -15.67 10.66 23.28
CA SER A 72 -16.19 10.18 24.57
C SER A 72 -15.16 10.29 25.69
N TYR A 73 -13.90 9.94 25.43
CA TYR A 73 -12.85 10.00 26.45
C TYR A 73 -12.14 11.35 26.50
N ARG A 74 -11.94 11.99 25.33
CA ARG A 74 -11.15 13.22 25.23
C ARG A 74 -11.94 14.51 25.12
N GLY A 75 -13.27 14.41 25.21
CA GLY A 75 -14.16 15.57 25.39
C GLY A 75 -14.54 16.28 24.09
N GLY A 76 -14.24 15.71 22.92
CA GLY A 76 -14.69 16.22 21.63
C GLY A 76 -13.59 16.74 20.71
N LEU A 77 -14.03 17.40 19.65
CA LEU A 77 -13.23 17.92 18.55
C LEU A 77 -13.58 19.38 18.34
N ALA A 78 -12.60 20.28 18.39
CA ALA A 78 -12.84 21.71 18.18
C ALA A 78 -11.60 22.38 17.59
N TRP A 79 -11.77 23.19 16.54
CA TRP A 79 -10.67 23.98 15.98
C TRP A 79 -10.30 25.16 16.88
N GLU A 80 -11.29 25.76 17.54
CA GLU A 80 -11.11 26.81 18.54
C GLU A 80 -11.72 26.35 19.86
N ALA A 81 -10.93 26.36 20.93
CA ALA A 81 -11.38 26.02 22.27
C ALA A 81 -10.48 26.65 23.34
N THR A 82 -11.02 26.90 24.53
CA THR A 82 -10.22 27.25 25.72
C THR A 82 -9.34 26.08 26.14
N ASN A 83 -9.91 24.86 26.19
CA ASN A 83 -9.15 23.64 26.36
C ASN A 83 -8.49 23.24 25.03
N LYS A 84 -7.21 23.55 24.88
CA LYS A 84 -6.45 23.31 23.66
C LYS A 84 -6.33 21.82 23.29
N ASN A 85 -6.56 20.89 24.22
CA ASN A 85 -6.58 19.46 23.90
C ASN A 85 -7.68 19.09 22.89
N LEU A 86 -8.79 19.83 22.84
CA LEU A 86 -9.83 19.59 21.83
C LEU A 86 -9.36 19.88 20.41
N ILE A 87 -8.41 20.81 20.26
CA ILE A 87 -7.72 21.10 19.00
C ILE A 87 -6.81 19.93 18.64
N PHE A 88 -6.03 19.44 19.61
CA PHE A 88 -5.17 18.28 19.39
C PHE A 88 -5.95 17.05 18.98
N ASN A 89 -7.15 16.80 19.54
CA ASN A 89 -7.96 15.63 19.21
C ASN A 89 -8.33 15.54 17.72
N LEU A 90 -8.31 16.66 16.98
CA LEU A 90 -8.47 16.65 15.52
C LEU A 90 -7.33 15.91 14.82
N HIS A 91 -6.10 16.01 15.35
CA HIS A 91 -4.91 15.38 14.78
C HIS A 91 -5.06 13.85 14.60
N PRO A 92 -5.24 13.03 15.65
CA PRO A 92 -5.33 11.58 15.48
C PRO A 92 -6.55 11.16 14.64
N VAL A 93 -7.68 11.88 14.70
CA VAL A 93 -8.86 11.59 13.87
C VAL A 93 -8.57 11.82 12.39
N LEU A 94 -8.03 12.99 12.04
CA LEU A 94 -7.73 13.36 10.65
C LEU A 94 -6.58 12.53 10.07
N MET A 95 -5.57 12.21 10.89
CA MET A 95 -4.48 11.33 10.47
C MET A 95 -4.97 9.90 10.27
N LEU A 96 -5.76 9.32 11.19
CA LEU A 96 -6.22 7.94 11.02
C LEU A 96 -7.27 7.81 9.91
N ILE A 97 -8.35 8.57 9.96
CA ILE A 97 -9.44 8.46 8.98
C ILE A 97 -9.01 9.03 7.64
N GLY A 98 -8.48 10.25 7.63
CA GLY A 98 -8.08 10.92 6.40
C GLY A 98 -6.84 10.31 5.78
N PHE A 99 -5.72 10.33 6.50
CA PHE A 99 -4.44 9.99 5.89
C PHE A 99 -4.21 8.47 5.78
N ILE A 100 -4.48 7.70 6.83
CA ILE A 100 -4.21 6.25 6.85
C ILE A 100 -5.33 5.45 6.16
N ILE A 101 -6.59 5.64 6.54
CA ILE A 101 -7.71 4.86 6.00
C ILE A 101 -7.96 5.21 4.54
N LEU A 102 -8.22 6.48 4.19
CA LEU A 102 -8.46 6.83 2.78
C LEU A 102 -7.22 6.59 1.91
N GLY A 103 -6.01 6.79 2.45
CA GLY A 103 -4.77 6.44 1.75
C GLY A 103 -4.66 4.93 1.45
N GLY A 104 -5.04 4.08 2.42
CA GLY A 104 -5.06 2.62 2.23
C GLY A 104 -6.12 2.17 1.24
N GLU A 105 -7.33 2.74 1.33
CA GLU A 105 -8.42 2.50 0.39
C GLU A 105 -8.04 2.93 -1.04
N ALA A 106 -7.32 4.04 -1.18
CA ALA A 106 -6.80 4.49 -2.47
C ALA A 106 -5.81 3.49 -3.08
N ILE A 107 -4.91 2.91 -2.27
CA ILE A 107 -3.94 1.89 -2.71
C ILE A 107 -4.66 0.65 -3.25
N ILE A 108 -5.67 0.15 -2.54
CA ILE A 108 -6.39 -1.08 -2.93
C ILE A 108 -7.49 -0.86 -3.97
N SER A 109 -7.84 0.40 -4.29
CA SER A 109 -8.95 0.75 -5.20
C SER A 109 -8.90 0.10 -6.58
N TYR A 110 -7.70 -0.14 -7.13
CA TYR A 110 -7.54 -0.82 -8.43
C TYR A 110 -7.95 -2.29 -8.38
N LYS A 111 -7.89 -2.92 -7.19
CA LYS A 111 -8.21 -4.33 -6.95
C LYS A 111 -9.58 -4.55 -6.35
N SER A 112 -10.07 -3.62 -5.53
CA SER A 112 -11.34 -3.75 -4.80
C SER A 112 -12.58 -3.47 -5.65
N LEU A 113 -12.45 -2.62 -6.68
CA LEU A 113 -13.60 -2.15 -7.45
C LEU A 113 -13.70 -2.88 -8.82
N PRO A 114 -14.87 -3.41 -9.22
CA PRO A 114 -15.07 -3.98 -10.55
C PRO A 114 -15.38 -2.89 -11.59
N LEU A 115 -14.55 -1.83 -11.65
CA LEU A 115 -14.71 -0.67 -12.52
C LEU A 115 -13.66 -0.62 -13.64
N GLU A 116 -13.92 0.18 -14.66
CA GLU A 116 -12.96 0.42 -15.74
C GLU A 116 -11.70 1.15 -15.24
N LYS A 117 -10.56 0.89 -15.90
CA LYS A 117 -9.25 1.43 -15.54
C LYS A 117 -9.21 2.97 -15.42
N PRO A 118 -9.83 3.76 -16.32
CA PRO A 118 -9.86 5.22 -16.17
C PRO A 118 -10.59 5.69 -14.92
N VAL A 119 -11.69 5.00 -14.56
CA VAL A 119 -12.49 5.32 -13.37
C VAL A 119 -11.71 4.98 -12.10
N LYS A 120 -11.10 3.80 -12.02
CA LYS A 120 -10.20 3.40 -10.91
C LYS A 120 -9.08 4.40 -10.69
N LYS A 121 -8.48 4.87 -11.79
CA LYS A 121 -7.41 5.87 -11.75
C LYS A 121 -7.86 7.21 -11.19
N LEU A 122 -9.06 7.66 -11.58
CA LEU A 122 -9.64 8.88 -11.03
C LEU A 122 -9.95 8.74 -9.54
N ILE A 123 -10.54 7.61 -9.13
CA ILE A 123 -10.83 7.30 -7.71
C ILE A 123 -9.55 7.30 -6.89
N HIS A 124 -8.52 6.57 -7.34
CA HIS A 124 -7.21 6.54 -6.69
C HIS A 124 -6.60 7.94 -6.51
N LEU A 125 -6.64 8.77 -7.57
CA LEU A 125 -6.13 10.13 -7.53
C LEU A 125 -6.88 11.00 -6.50
N ILE A 126 -8.22 10.98 -6.55
CA ILE A 126 -9.08 11.81 -5.68
C ILE A 126 -8.95 11.37 -4.22
N LEU A 127 -8.97 10.06 -3.94
CA LEU A 127 -8.83 9.56 -2.57
C LEU A 127 -7.48 9.96 -1.97
N HIS A 128 -6.38 9.83 -2.72
CA HIS A 128 -5.08 10.30 -2.24
C HIS A 128 -5.03 11.82 -2.05
N ALA A 129 -5.72 12.61 -2.89
CA ALA A 129 -5.80 14.06 -2.73
C ALA A 129 -6.54 14.46 -1.45
N ILE A 130 -7.67 13.81 -1.16
CA ILE A 130 -8.44 14.01 0.08
C ILE A 130 -7.58 13.59 1.28
N ALA A 131 -6.93 12.43 1.21
CA ALA A 131 -6.06 11.94 2.27
C ALA A 131 -4.91 12.92 2.58
N LEU A 132 -4.27 13.48 1.54
CA LEU A 132 -3.22 14.50 1.70
C LEU A 132 -3.77 15.77 2.34
N ALA A 133 -4.91 16.28 1.89
CA ALA A 133 -5.53 17.49 2.44
C ALA A 133 -5.90 17.32 3.92
N LEU A 134 -6.52 16.19 4.28
CA LEU A 134 -6.87 15.87 5.67
C LEU A 134 -5.63 15.63 6.53
N GLY A 135 -4.58 14.99 5.99
CA GLY A 135 -3.31 14.81 6.68
C GLY A 135 -2.61 16.14 6.98
N ILE A 136 -2.58 17.07 6.02
CA ILE A 136 -2.08 18.44 6.23
C ILE A 136 -2.89 19.14 7.32
N PHE A 137 -4.22 19.07 7.25
CA PHE A 137 -5.07 19.72 8.24
C PHE A 137 -4.90 19.12 9.65
N GLY A 138 -4.71 17.79 9.74
CA GLY A 138 -4.39 17.10 10.99
C GLY A 138 -3.05 17.55 11.58
N ILE A 139 -2.02 17.72 10.76
CA ILE A 139 -0.73 18.27 11.20
C ILE A 139 -0.89 19.73 11.65
N CYS A 140 -1.64 20.56 10.90
CA CYS A 140 -1.93 21.94 11.31
C CYS A 140 -2.60 22.00 12.69
N ALA A 141 -3.52 21.08 13.00
CA ALA A 141 -4.16 21.01 14.31
C ALA A 141 -3.15 20.72 15.44
N ALA A 142 -2.19 19.82 15.22
CA ALA A 142 -1.12 19.55 16.18
C ALA A 142 -0.22 20.78 16.41
N PHE A 143 0.23 21.43 15.33
CA PHE A 143 1.01 22.67 15.44
C PHE A 143 0.25 23.79 16.14
N LYS A 144 -1.04 23.97 15.82
CA LYS A 144 -1.90 24.96 16.49
C LYS A 144 -2.00 24.67 17.99
N ASN A 145 -2.29 23.42 18.37
CA ASN A 145 -2.33 23.02 19.77
C ASN A 145 -1.00 23.31 20.49
N HIS A 146 0.13 22.92 19.89
CA HIS A 146 1.45 23.15 20.48
C HIS A 146 1.75 24.64 20.65
N ASN A 147 1.51 25.44 19.62
CA ASN A 147 1.76 26.88 19.67
C ASN A 147 0.90 27.58 20.72
N GLU A 148 -0.39 27.23 20.80
CA GLU A 148 -1.33 27.82 21.77
C GLU A 148 -1.16 27.28 23.19
N SER A 149 -0.48 26.14 23.36
CA SER A 149 -0.16 25.54 24.66
C SER A 149 1.30 25.77 25.07
N HIS A 150 2.07 26.53 24.28
CA HIS A 150 3.51 26.77 24.49
C HIS A 150 4.36 25.50 24.57
N ILE A 151 4.00 24.46 23.82
CA ILE A 151 4.76 23.21 23.68
C ILE A 151 5.73 23.35 22.50
N PRO A 152 7.01 22.98 22.63
CA PRO A 152 7.95 22.99 21.51
C PRO A 152 7.48 22.10 20.36
N ASN A 153 7.75 22.49 19.12
CA ASN A 153 7.43 21.68 17.94
C ASN A 153 8.61 20.81 17.52
N LEU A 154 8.31 19.72 16.80
CA LEU A 154 9.28 18.91 16.05
C LEU A 154 10.48 18.40 16.87
N TYR A 155 10.27 17.94 18.10
CA TYR A 155 11.33 17.33 18.91
C TYR A 155 11.23 15.80 19.02
N SER A 156 10.08 15.21 18.69
CA SER A 156 9.87 13.76 18.81
C SER A 156 10.16 13.02 17.51
N LEU A 157 10.52 11.74 17.62
CA LEU A 157 10.71 10.87 16.44
C LEU A 157 9.43 10.77 15.60
N HIS A 158 8.27 10.69 16.25
CA HIS A 158 6.95 10.70 15.59
C HIS A 158 6.79 11.94 14.71
N SER A 159 7.18 13.12 15.21
CA SER A 159 7.07 14.37 14.45
C SER A 159 8.06 14.45 13.27
N TRP A 160 9.29 13.95 13.43
CA TRP A 160 10.29 13.93 12.35
C TRP A 160 9.90 12.99 11.21
N ILE A 161 9.49 11.76 11.56
CA ILE A 161 8.99 10.80 10.58
C ILE A 161 7.69 11.34 9.95
N GLY A 162 6.79 11.93 10.73
CA GLY A 162 5.53 12.51 10.24
C GLY A 162 5.72 13.57 9.16
N ILE A 163 6.63 14.54 9.37
CA ILE A 163 6.96 15.56 8.36
C ILE A 163 7.61 14.93 7.12
N GLY A 164 8.50 13.95 7.30
CA GLY A 164 9.08 13.21 6.18
C GLY A 164 8.03 12.49 5.34
N VAL A 165 7.12 11.77 6.00
CA VAL A 165 6.03 11.01 5.36
C VAL A 165 5.09 11.92 4.59
N ILE A 166 4.57 13.00 5.19
CA ILE A 166 3.63 13.88 4.49
C ILE A 166 4.28 14.59 3.29
N SER A 167 5.57 14.94 3.41
CA SER A 167 6.34 15.57 2.33
C SER A 167 6.55 14.59 1.17
N LEU A 168 6.96 13.35 1.45
CA LEU A 168 7.12 12.31 0.44
C LEU A 168 5.78 11.95 -0.22
N TYR A 169 4.70 11.88 0.56
CA TYR A 169 3.36 11.63 0.06
C TYR A 169 2.91 12.76 -0.88
N GLY A 170 3.12 14.02 -0.50
CA GLY A 170 2.81 15.18 -1.34
C GLY A 170 3.61 15.19 -2.64
N PHE A 171 4.92 14.94 -2.55
CA PHE A 171 5.77 14.78 -3.73
C PHE A 171 5.26 13.67 -4.65
N GLN A 172 4.99 12.49 -4.09
CA GLN A 172 4.48 11.34 -4.81
C GLN A 172 3.16 11.67 -5.52
N TRP A 173 2.23 12.36 -4.85
CA TRP A 173 0.95 12.75 -5.45
C TRP A 173 1.13 13.70 -6.64
N VAL A 174 1.90 14.77 -6.48
CA VAL A 174 2.16 15.77 -7.55
C VAL A 174 2.88 15.15 -8.73
N TYR A 175 3.96 14.42 -8.47
CA TYR A 175 4.71 13.70 -9.49
C TYR A 175 3.83 12.72 -10.26
N SER A 176 3.01 11.94 -9.55
CA SER A 176 2.12 10.94 -10.16
C SER A 176 1.00 11.58 -10.96
N PHE A 177 0.48 12.73 -10.50
CA PHE A 177 -0.48 13.52 -11.26
C PHE A 177 0.11 13.96 -12.60
N ILE A 178 1.31 14.53 -12.60
CA ILE A 178 1.99 15.01 -13.82
C ILE A 178 2.27 13.86 -14.80
N VAL A 179 2.82 12.75 -14.31
CA VAL A 179 3.25 11.62 -15.16
C VAL A 179 2.07 10.78 -15.62
N PHE A 180 1.14 10.44 -14.73
CA PHE A 180 0.08 9.49 -15.05
C PHE A 180 -1.22 10.18 -15.45
N PHE A 181 -1.54 11.38 -14.96
CA PHE A 181 -2.84 12.01 -15.19
C PHE A 181 -2.80 13.16 -16.20
N PHE A 182 -2.25 14.32 -15.83
CA PHE A 182 -2.21 15.51 -16.66
C PHE A 182 -0.95 16.35 -16.38
N PRO A 183 -0.18 16.80 -17.41
CA PRO A 183 -0.42 16.64 -18.85
C PRO A 183 -0.23 15.21 -19.37
N GLY A 184 0.39 14.33 -18.57
CA GLY A 184 0.61 12.93 -18.88
C GLY A 184 1.91 12.68 -19.65
N GLY A 185 2.74 11.78 -19.12
CA GLY A 185 3.99 11.35 -19.74
C GLY A 185 3.79 10.45 -20.97
N SER A 186 4.86 10.27 -21.74
CA SER A 186 4.91 9.30 -22.83
C SER A 186 4.73 7.86 -22.32
N THR A 187 4.35 6.93 -23.20
CA THR A 187 4.18 5.51 -22.84
C THR A 187 5.44 4.93 -22.20
N ASN A 188 6.62 5.22 -22.77
CA ASN A 188 7.91 4.76 -22.24
C ASN A 188 8.15 5.32 -20.83
N LEU A 189 7.91 6.61 -20.61
CA LEU A 189 8.08 7.25 -19.31
C LEU A 189 7.14 6.63 -18.26
N LYS A 190 5.85 6.47 -18.60
CA LYS A 190 4.87 5.83 -17.71
C LYS A 190 5.28 4.39 -17.37
N SER A 191 5.68 3.59 -18.36
CA SER A 191 6.07 2.19 -18.15
C SER A 191 7.32 2.07 -17.28
N GLY A 192 8.31 2.94 -17.44
CA GLY A 192 9.54 2.94 -16.64
C GLY A 192 9.34 3.41 -15.20
N LEU A 193 8.40 4.33 -14.98
CA LEU A 193 8.15 4.94 -13.67
C LEU A 193 7.07 4.22 -12.84
N LEU A 194 6.22 3.40 -13.46
CA LEU A 194 5.15 2.70 -12.76
C LEU A 194 5.65 1.81 -11.60
N PRO A 195 6.73 1.01 -11.74
CA PRO A 195 7.23 0.20 -10.62
C PRO A 195 7.75 1.06 -9.47
N TRP A 196 8.39 2.19 -9.78
CA TRP A 196 8.87 3.14 -8.77
C TRP A 196 7.73 3.83 -8.04
N HIS A 197 6.67 4.19 -8.76
CA HIS A 197 5.44 4.74 -8.17
C HIS A 197 4.82 3.73 -7.18
N ALA A 198 4.62 2.48 -7.60
CA ALA A 198 4.06 1.45 -6.73
C ALA A 198 4.93 1.19 -5.50
N MET A 199 6.24 1.01 -5.68
CA MET A 199 7.18 0.74 -4.59
C MET A 199 7.27 1.90 -3.60
N LEU A 200 7.44 3.14 -4.07
CA LEU A 200 7.53 4.32 -3.21
C LEU A 200 6.20 4.59 -2.50
N GLY A 201 5.06 4.39 -3.19
CA GLY A 201 3.73 4.54 -2.59
C GLY A 201 3.52 3.59 -1.41
N LEU A 202 3.86 2.31 -1.59
CA LEU A 202 3.74 1.30 -0.53
C LEU A 202 4.72 1.57 0.62
N PHE A 203 5.96 1.97 0.31
CA PHE A 203 6.96 2.34 1.32
C PHE A 203 6.48 3.52 2.18
N VAL A 204 5.99 4.60 1.56
CA VAL A 204 5.45 5.77 2.28
C VAL A 204 4.24 5.36 3.13
N TYR A 205 3.38 4.49 2.62
CA TYR A 205 2.22 4.01 3.37
C TYR A 205 2.60 3.19 4.61
N ILE A 206 3.58 2.28 4.49
CA ILE A 206 4.10 1.50 5.62
C ILE A 206 4.71 2.44 6.68
N LEU A 207 5.48 3.45 6.26
CA LEU A 207 5.99 4.47 7.17
C LEU A 207 4.87 5.26 7.84
N ALA A 208 3.80 5.60 7.13
CA ALA A 208 2.65 6.31 7.68
C ALA A 208 1.96 5.50 8.78
N VAL A 209 1.72 4.20 8.55
CA VAL A 209 1.13 3.28 9.53
C VAL A 209 2.05 3.13 10.75
N GLY A 210 3.36 2.95 10.53
CA GLY A 210 4.34 2.92 11.63
C GLY A 210 4.38 4.22 12.42
N ASN A 211 4.28 5.38 11.74
CA ASN A 211 4.26 6.68 12.40
C ASN A 211 2.97 6.90 13.20
N ALA A 212 1.83 6.37 12.74
CA ALA A 212 0.59 6.39 13.51
C ALA A 212 0.72 5.58 14.82
N ALA A 213 1.36 4.41 14.76
CA ALA A 213 1.64 3.62 15.96
C ALA A 213 2.55 4.38 16.96
N LEU A 214 3.58 5.08 16.48
CA LEU A 214 4.40 5.96 17.30
C LEU A 214 3.57 7.09 17.94
N GLY A 215 2.66 7.70 17.18
CA GLY A 215 1.79 8.78 17.68
C GLY A 215 0.81 8.31 18.75
N PHE A 216 0.21 7.13 18.59
CA PHE A 216 -0.63 6.53 19.63
C PHE A 216 0.17 6.23 20.90
N LEU A 217 1.36 5.62 20.76
CA LEU A 217 2.25 5.32 21.89
C LEU A 217 2.68 6.60 22.62
N GLU A 218 3.11 7.62 21.88
CA GLU A 218 3.52 8.91 22.44
C GLU A 218 2.37 9.57 23.19
N LYS A 219 1.18 9.65 22.58
CA LYS A 219 0.01 10.28 23.23
C LYS A 219 -0.45 9.51 24.45
N LEU A 220 -0.48 8.18 24.41
CA LEU A 220 -0.81 7.35 25.57
C LEU A 220 0.19 7.59 26.71
N THR A 221 1.49 7.61 26.40
CA THR A 221 2.55 7.88 27.38
C THR A 221 2.35 9.24 28.06
N PHE A 222 1.99 10.28 27.30
CA PHE A 222 1.69 11.59 27.88
C PHE A 222 0.45 11.57 28.79
N LEU A 223 -0.60 10.83 28.41
CA LEU A 223 -1.80 10.71 29.24
C LEU A 223 -1.52 9.95 30.53
N GLU A 224 -0.75 8.85 30.46
CA GLU A 224 -0.35 8.06 31.64
C GLU A 224 0.54 8.87 32.59
N ASN A 225 1.49 9.65 32.05
CA ASN A 225 2.28 10.60 32.85
C ASN A 225 1.41 11.70 33.48
N GLY A 226 0.28 12.02 32.85
CA GLY A 226 -0.76 12.92 33.38
C GLY A 226 -1.74 12.26 34.36
N GLY A 227 -1.53 10.99 34.73
CA GLY A 227 -2.35 10.27 35.71
C GLY A 227 -3.45 9.38 35.13
N LEU A 228 -3.48 9.13 33.81
CA LEU A 228 -4.36 8.11 33.24
C LEU A 228 -3.99 6.71 33.77
N ASP A 229 -4.99 5.94 34.18
CA ASP A 229 -4.80 4.55 34.60
C ASP A 229 -4.29 3.69 33.43
N LYS A 230 -3.11 3.07 33.62
CA LYS A 230 -2.43 2.21 32.64
C LYS A 230 -3.23 0.96 32.29
N TYR A 231 -4.12 0.52 33.18
CA TYR A 231 -5.02 -0.61 32.97
C TYR A 231 -6.48 -0.18 32.79
N GLY A 232 -6.71 1.12 32.59
CA GLY A 232 -8.02 1.70 32.34
C GLY A 232 -8.53 1.40 30.93
N SER A 233 -9.85 1.52 30.76
CA SER A 233 -10.50 1.29 29.46
C SER A 233 -10.01 2.22 28.36
N GLU A 234 -9.64 3.47 28.69
CA GLU A 234 -9.07 4.41 27.73
C GLU A 234 -7.72 3.94 27.19
N ALA A 235 -6.83 3.47 28.08
CA ALA A 235 -5.51 2.98 27.70
C ALA A 235 -5.61 1.74 26.79
N PHE A 236 -6.52 0.81 27.12
CA PHE A 236 -6.81 -0.33 26.25
C PHE A 236 -7.41 0.09 24.91
N LEU A 237 -8.35 1.04 24.89
CA LEU A 237 -8.92 1.54 23.64
C LEU A 237 -7.84 2.10 22.72
N ILE A 238 -6.91 2.90 23.24
CA ILE A 238 -5.80 3.47 22.45
C ILE A 238 -4.89 2.36 21.91
N ASN A 239 -4.49 1.41 22.75
CA ASN A 239 -3.64 0.28 22.35
C ASN A 239 -4.31 -0.59 21.27
N PHE A 240 -5.58 -0.95 21.45
CA PHE A 240 -6.31 -1.70 20.44
C PHE A 240 -6.52 -0.89 19.16
N THR A 241 -6.72 0.43 19.24
CA THR A 241 -6.80 1.30 18.05
C THR A 241 -5.49 1.23 17.24
N ALA A 242 -4.34 1.29 17.93
CA ALA A 242 -3.04 1.14 17.28
C ALA A 242 -2.85 -0.25 16.64
N ILE A 243 -3.25 -1.33 17.34
CA ILE A 243 -3.18 -2.70 16.80
C ILE A 243 -4.07 -2.84 15.56
N ILE A 244 -5.32 -2.37 15.60
CA ILE A 244 -6.23 -2.43 14.45
C ILE A 244 -5.69 -1.58 13.30
N THR A 245 -5.07 -0.43 13.57
CA THR A 245 -4.42 0.40 12.54
C THR A 245 -3.28 -0.35 11.85
N ILE A 246 -2.44 -1.07 12.60
CA ILE A 246 -1.35 -1.89 12.06
C ILE A 246 -1.92 -3.06 11.24
N LEU A 247 -2.94 -3.75 11.75
CA LEU A 247 -3.59 -4.84 11.04
C LEU A 247 -4.21 -4.34 9.73
N PHE A 248 -4.94 -3.22 9.76
CA PHE A 248 -5.47 -2.59 8.56
C PHE A 248 -4.37 -2.33 7.53
N GLY A 249 -3.28 -1.69 7.94
CA GLY A 249 -2.12 -1.44 7.08
C GLY A 249 -1.52 -2.72 6.48
N ALA A 250 -1.41 -3.79 7.28
CA ALA A 250 -0.95 -5.09 6.80
C ALA A 250 -1.89 -5.69 5.74
N PHE A 251 -3.21 -5.61 5.94
CA PHE A 251 -4.19 -6.11 4.97
C PHE A 251 -4.23 -5.27 3.67
N VAL A 252 -3.97 -3.97 3.75
CA VAL A 252 -3.74 -3.12 2.56
C VAL A 252 -2.52 -3.60 1.78
N VAL A 253 -1.38 -3.84 2.46
CA VAL A 253 -0.16 -4.36 1.83
C VAL A 253 -0.38 -5.73 1.19
N LEU A 254 -1.08 -6.64 1.88
CA LEU A 254 -1.43 -7.96 1.36
C LEU A 254 -2.32 -7.87 0.12
N THR A 255 -3.32 -6.98 0.13
CA THR A 255 -4.21 -6.75 -1.02
C THR A 255 -3.43 -6.16 -2.20
N ALA A 256 -2.60 -5.15 -1.96
CA ALA A 256 -1.71 -4.56 -2.96
C ALA A 256 -0.68 -5.57 -3.52
N SER A 257 -0.37 -6.63 -2.78
CA SER A 257 0.54 -7.69 -3.25
C SER A 257 -0.18 -8.90 -3.88
N ALA A 258 -1.50 -9.01 -3.76
CA ALA A 258 -2.26 -10.15 -4.29
C ALA A 258 -2.36 -10.14 -5.83
N GLU A 259 -2.44 -11.30 -6.46
CA GLU A 259 -2.69 -11.39 -7.90
C GLU A 259 -4.09 -10.85 -8.24
N SER A 260 -4.19 -10.06 -9.30
CA SER A 260 -5.48 -9.60 -9.81
C SER A 260 -6.33 -10.80 -10.25
N PRO A 261 -7.66 -10.79 -10.02
CA PRO A 261 -8.55 -11.81 -10.57
C PRO A 261 -8.34 -11.91 -12.08
N SER A 262 -8.13 -13.12 -12.58
CA SER A 262 -8.00 -13.35 -14.02
C SER A 262 -9.30 -12.90 -14.71
N PRO A 263 -9.23 -12.11 -15.79
CA PRO A 263 -10.43 -11.83 -16.57
C PRO A 263 -11.01 -13.16 -17.06
N SER A 264 -12.33 -13.31 -16.95
CA SER A 264 -13.05 -14.40 -17.60
C SER A 264 -12.62 -14.50 -19.07
N PRO A 265 -12.47 -15.69 -19.65
CA PRO A 265 -12.00 -15.83 -21.03
C PRO A 265 -13.03 -15.21 -21.98
N SER A 266 -12.84 -13.94 -22.32
CA SER A 266 -13.49 -13.32 -23.46
C SER A 266 -12.71 -13.76 -24.70
N VAL A 267 -13.42 -14.41 -25.62
CA VAL A 267 -12.91 -14.73 -26.95
C VAL A 267 -12.65 -13.42 -27.69
N SER A 268 -11.41 -12.93 -27.66
CA SER A 268 -10.94 -11.87 -28.54
C SER A 268 -9.58 -12.26 -29.08
N ASN A 269 -9.54 -12.59 -30.36
CA ASN A 269 -8.32 -12.72 -31.15
C ASN A 269 -7.69 -11.33 -31.28
N ASP A 270 -6.80 -10.97 -30.36
CA ASP A 270 -5.84 -9.91 -30.62
C ASP A 270 -4.53 -10.21 -29.87
N ASP A 271 -3.45 -10.43 -30.61
CA ASP A 271 -2.11 -10.73 -30.14
C ASP A 271 -1.40 -9.45 -29.66
N SER A 272 -2.06 -8.63 -28.84
CA SER A 272 -1.40 -7.58 -28.08
C SER A 272 -0.96 -8.14 -26.73
N VAL A 273 0.33 -8.45 -26.62
CA VAL A 273 0.96 -8.89 -25.37
C VAL A 273 0.87 -7.73 -24.35
N ASP A 274 -0.18 -7.75 -23.53
CA ASP A 274 -0.41 -6.81 -22.45
C ASP A 274 0.56 -7.10 -21.28
N PHE A 275 1.79 -6.58 -21.38
CA PHE A 275 2.86 -6.74 -20.40
C PHE A 275 2.67 -5.84 -19.16
N SER A 276 1.44 -5.67 -18.68
CA SER A 276 1.09 -4.69 -17.62
C SER A 276 0.49 -5.29 -16.35
N TYR A 277 0.42 -6.62 -16.19
CA TYR A 277 -0.23 -7.25 -15.05
C TYR A 277 0.76 -7.95 -14.12
N SER A 278 1.45 -7.18 -13.28
CA SER A 278 2.02 -7.70 -12.01
C SER A 278 2.50 -6.61 -11.03
N ALA A 279 2.28 -5.31 -11.29
CA ALA A 279 2.93 -4.23 -10.55
C ALA A 279 1.99 -3.25 -9.82
N ILE A 280 0.70 -3.61 -9.66
CA ILE A 280 -0.22 -2.96 -8.72
C ILE A 280 -1.09 -4.04 -8.09
#